data_AF-A0A931YCM9-F1
#
_entry.id   AF-A0A931YCM9-F1
#
_cell.length_a   1.000
_cell.length_b   1.000
_cell.length_c   1.000
_cell.angle_alpha   90.00
_cell.angle_beta   90.00
_cell.angle_gamma   90.00
#
_symmetry.space_group_name_H-M   'P 1'
#
loop_
_entity.id
_entity.type
_entity.pdbx_description
1 polymer ?
#
loop_
_entity_poly.entity_id
_entity_poly.type
_entity_poly.pdbx_seq_one_letter_code
_entity_poly.pdbx_strand_id
1 'polypeptide(L)'
;MVEYVILITKNARQDIDKLDRVLVKNIYNKLIYLKNDPTGLSKSLINFDQGSFRYRVGDYRICFDIDGNKIVVNRIRHRREVYK
;
A
#
# COMPACT_ATOMS: atom_id res chain seq x y z
N MET A 1 12.54 17.37 -5.96
CA MET A 1 11.94 16.12 -5.45
C MET A 1 10.51 16.09 -5.91
N VAL A 2 10.11 15.06 -6.66
CA VAL A 2 8.71 14.91 -7.08
C VAL A 2 7.96 14.34 -5.89
N GLU A 3 7.07 15.13 -5.32
CA GLU A 3 6.22 14.70 -4.22
C GLU A 3 5.09 13.86 -4.80
N TYR A 4 5.02 12.57 -4.41
CA TYR A 4 3.98 11.70 -4.94
C TYR A 4 2.62 12.01 -4.28
N VAL A 5 1.52 11.85 -5.02
CA VAL A 5 0.17 11.96 -4.46
C VAL A 5 -0.37 10.57 -4.17
N ILE A 6 -0.85 10.35 -2.96
CA ILE A 6 -1.40 9.04 -2.56
C ILE A 6 -2.90 9.03 -2.80
N LEU A 7 -3.36 8.07 -3.61
CA LEU A 7 -4.76 7.84 -3.88
C LEU A 7 -5.18 6.52 -3.25
N ILE A 8 -6.21 6.55 -2.40
CA ILE A 8 -6.76 5.36 -1.76
C ILE A 8 -8.01 4.93 -2.53
N THR A 9 -7.97 3.73 -3.11
CA THR A 9 -9.14 3.17 -3.79
C THR A 9 -10.24 2.79 -2.79
N LYS A 10 -11.47 2.60 -3.28
CA LYS A 10 -12.59 2.12 -2.46
C LYS A 10 -12.28 0.80 -1.74
N ASN A 11 -11.60 -0.13 -2.42
CA ASN A 11 -11.23 -1.42 -1.85
C ASN A 11 -10.20 -1.26 -0.73
N ALA A 12 -9.15 -0.45 -0.94
CA ALA A 12 -8.19 -0.14 0.10
C ALA A 12 -8.84 0.57 1.30
N ARG A 13 -9.81 1.45 1.07
CA ARG A 13 -10.56 2.10 2.15
C ARG A 13 -11.33 1.09 2.99
N GLN A 14 -12.06 0.18 2.34
CA GLN A 14 -12.78 -0.91 3.02
C GLN A 14 -11.86 -1.86 3.77
N ASP A 15 -10.65 -2.10 3.25
CA ASP A 15 -9.63 -2.86 3.94
C ASP A 15 -9.17 -2.12 5.21
N ILE A 16 -8.87 -0.82 5.12
CA ILE A 16 -8.48 0.04 6.26
C ILE A 16 -9.55 0.07 7.36
N ASP A 17 -10.83 0.15 6.97
CA ASP A 17 -11.95 0.22 7.93
C ASP A 17 -12.08 -1.03 8.81
N LYS A 18 -11.46 -2.15 8.41
CA LYS A 18 -11.45 -3.42 9.18
C LYS A 18 -10.25 -3.53 10.11
N LEU A 19 -9.32 -2.58 10.07
CA LEU A 19 -8.07 -2.64 10.83
C LEU A 19 -8.23 -1.94 12.19
N ASP A 20 -7.45 -2.39 13.16
CA ASP A 20 -7.35 -1.70 14.44
C ASP A 20 -6.65 -0.33 14.29
N ARG A 21 -6.89 0.56 15.26
CA ARG A 21 -6.37 1.94 15.24
C ARG A 21 -4.84 2.01 15.20
N VAL A 22 -4.15 1.06 15.82
CA VAL A 22 -2.68 1.04 15.87
C VAL A 22 -2.13 0.73 14.48
N LEU A 23 -2.72 -0.25 13.80
CA LEU A 23 -2.36 -0.64 12.46
C LEU A 23 -2.67 0.45 11.43
N VAL A 24 -3.83 1.12 11.55
CA VAL A 24 -4.16 2.28 10.70
C VAL A 24 -3.10 3.39 10.84
N LYS A 25 -2.68 3.70 12.07
CA LYS A 25 -1.61 4.68 12.32
C LYS A 25 -0.28 4.26 11.69
N ASN A 26 0.08 2.98 11.79
CA ASN A 26 1.30 2.45 11.18
C ASN A 26 1.26 2.52 9.66
N ILE A 27 0.12 2.22 9.04
CA ILE A 27 -0.10 2.35 7.60
C ILE A 27 0.04 3.81 7.17
N TYR A 28 -0.61 4.73 7.88
CA TYR A 28 -0.56 6.16 7.57
C TYR A 28 0.87 6.71 7.60
N ASN A 29 1.62 6.43 8.67
CA ASN A 29 3.03 6.80 8.77
C ASN A 29 3.85 6.24 7.60
N LYS A 30 3.48 5.06 7.13
CA LYS A 30 4.19 4.43 6.03
C LYS A 30 3.86 5.00 4.65
N LEU A 31 2.61 5.39 4.45
CA LEU A 31 2.18 6.13 3.27
C LEU A 31 2.93 7.47 3.16
N ILE A 32 3.09 8.21 4.27
CA ILE A 32 3.91 9.43 4.28
C ILE A 32 5.34 9.17 3.77
N TYR A 33 5.96 8.07 4.20
CA TYR A 33 7.28 7.70 3.73
C TYR A 33 7.31 7.41 2.22
N LEU A 34 6.32 6.66 1.72
CA LEU A 34 6.19 6.34 0.29
C LEU A 34 6.04 7.58 -0.59
N LYS A 35 5.49 8.67 -0.04
CA LYS A 35 5.38 9.97 -0.70
C LYS A 35 6.74 10.53 -1.15
N ASN A 36 7.78 10.24 -0.37
CA ASN A 36 9.13 10.77 -0.53
C ASN A 36 10.05 9.81 -1.30
N ASP A 37 9.89 8.49 -1.10
CA ASP A 37 10.64 7.45 -1.82
C ASP A 37 9.77 6.20 -2.04
N PRO A 38 9.02 6.13 -3.15
CA PRO A 38 8.17 4.99 -3.47
C PRO A 38 8.97 3.75 -3.89
N THR A 39 10.14 3.95 -4.50
CA THR A 39 10.90 2.91 -5.21
C THR A 39 11.92 2.19 -4.33
N GLY A 40 12.48 2.84 -3.30
CA GLY A 40 13.56 2.28 -2.49
C GLY A 40 13.18 1.05 -1.65
N LEU A 41 11.88 0.78 -1.48
CA LEU A 41 11.40 -0.28 -0.58
C LEU A 41 10.30 -1.16 -1.17
N SER A 42 9.90 -0.93 -2.43
CA SER A 42 8.88 -1.71 -3.11
C SER A 42 9.51 -2.88 -3.87
N LYS A 43 9.02 -4.10 -3.63
CA LYS A 43 9.30 -5.24 -4.51
C LYS A 43 8.18 -5.35 -5.53
N SER A 44 8.56 -5.57 -6.80
CA SER A 44 7.60 -5.87 -7.87
C SER A 44 6.85 -7.16 -7.54
N LEU A 45 5.54 -7.16 -7.77
CA LEU A 45 4.68 -8.31 -7.60
C LEU A 45 4.67 -9.16 -8.88
N ILE A 46 4.69 -10.49 -8.70
CA ILE A 46 4.56 -11.46 -9.81
C ILE A 46 3.08 -11.61 -10.22
N ASN A 47 2.13 -11.31 -9.32
CA ASN A 47 0.69 -11.35 -9.56
C ASN A 47 0.09 -9.93 -9.53
N PHE A 48 -0.34 -9.45 -10.70
CA PHE A 48 -0.75 -8.08 -10.98
C PHE A 48 -2.18 -7.72 -10.52
N ASP A 49 -3.02 -8.70 -10.16
CA ASP A 49 -4.44 -8.48 -9.87
C ASP A 49 -4.74 -7.57 -8.66
N GLN A 50 -3.76 -7.31 -7.80
CA GLN A 50 -3.93 -6.46 -6.61
C GLN A 50 -2.97 -5.25 -6.59
N GLY A 51 -2.20 -5.04 -7.66
CA GLY A 51 -1.19 -3.98 -7.80
C GLY A 51 0.19 -4.51 -8.21
N SER A 52 1.00 -3.65 -8.78
CA SER A 52 2.34 -3.96 -9.33
C SER A 52 3.43 -3.95 -8.26
N PHE A 53 3.19 -3.27 -7.13
CA PHE A 53 4.13 -3.15 -6.03
C PHE A 53 3.52 -3.58 -4.70
N ARG A 54 4.36 -4.06 -3.80
CA ARG A 54 3.98 -4.38 -2.42
C ARG A 54 4.90 -3.76 -1.40
N TYR A 55 4.29 -3.22 -0.36
CA TYR A 55 4.95 -2.83 0.88
C TYR A 55 4.54 -3.74 2.05
N ARG A 56 5.48 -4.09 2.95
CA ARG A 56 5.18 -4.85 4.18
C ARG A 56 5.06 -3.94 5.39
N VAL A 57 3.95 -4.02 6.13
CA VAL A 57 3.74 -3.35 7.41
C VAL A 57 3.41 -4.42 8.45
N GLY A 58 4.42 -4.89 9.18
CA GLY A 58 4.27 -6.04 10.10
C GLY A 58 3.80 -7.29 9.34
N ASP A 59 2.61 -7.78 9.68
CA ASP A 59 1.95 -8.89 9.00
C ASP A 59 0.97 -8.47 7.90
N TYR A 60 0.84 -7.17 7.62
CA TYR A 60 0.00 -6.65 6.55
C TYR A 60 0.83 -6.23 5.33
N ARG A 61 0.15 -6.18 4.20
CA ARG A 61 0.73 -5.82 2.90
C ARG A 61 -0.11 -4.76 2.24
N ILE A 62 0.54 -3.67 1.87
CA ILE A 62 -0.03 -2.60 1.07
C ILE A 62 0.32 -2.92 -0.38
N CYS A 63 -0.68 -3.22 -1.20
CA CYS A 63 -0.51 -3.42 -2.63
C CYS A 63 -0.91 -2.14 -3.36
N PHE A 64 -0.04 -1.65 -4.24
CA PHE A 64 -0.21 -0.37 -4.90
C PHE A 64 0.41 -0.34 -6.31
N ASP A 65 -0.01 0.63 -7.10
CA ASP A 65 0.57 0.98 -8.39
C ASP A 65 1.20 2.36 -8.34
N ILE A 66 2.13 2.61 -9.27
CA ILE A 66 2.69 3.94 -9.50
C ILE A 66 2.21 4.38 -10.89
N ASP A 67 1.47 5.49 -10.94
CA ASP A 67 0.96 6.12 -12.17
C ASP A 67 1.47 7.56 -12.25
N GLY A 68 2.56 7.77 -12.99
CA GLY A 68 3.28 9.04 -13.03
C GLY A 68 3.76 9.45 -11.64
N ASN A 69 3.20 10.52 -11.09
CA ASN A 69 3.48 11.00 -9.73
C ASN A 69 2.43 10.55 -8.69
N LYS A 70 1.61 9.54 -9.01
CA LYS A 70 0.57 9.03 -8.11
C LYS A 70 0.92 7.65 -7.61
N ILE A 71 0.68 7.42 -6.32
CA ILE A 71 0.72 6.10 -5.70
C ILE A 71 -0.74 5.69 -5.47
N VAL A 72 -1.20 4.70 -6.23
CA VAL A 72 -2.58 4.22 -6.16
C VAL A 72 -2.62 3.00 -5.26
N VAL A 73 -3.13 3.14 -4.05
CA VAL A 73 -3.26 2.04 -3.09
C VAL A 73 -4.52 1.24 -3.39
N ASN A 74 -4.33 0.00 -3.83
CA ASN A 74 -5.40 -0.88 -4.29
C ASN A 74 -5.96 -1.72 -3.14
N ARG A 75 -5.08 -2.29 -2.30
CA ARG A 75 -5.47 -3.19 -1.20
C ARG A 75 -4.53 -3.12 -0.01
N ILE A 76 -5.07 -3.40 1.18
CA ILE A 76 -4.28 -3.57 2.40
C ILE A 76 -4.72 -4.86 3.09
N ARG A 77 -3.92 -5.92 2.97
CA ARG A 77 -4.35 -7.27 3.37
C ARG A 77 -3.33 -7.95 4.28
N HIS A 78 -3.83 -8.76 5.19
CA HIS A 78 -2.97 -9.58 6.04
C HIS A 78 -2.21 -10.61 5.18
N ARG A 79 -0.99 -10.96 5.59
CA ARG A 79 -0.08 -11.84 4.82
C ARG A 79 -0.68 -13.18 4.43
N ARG A 80 -1.61 -13.68 5.26
CA ARG A 80 -2.34 -14.94 5.06
C ARG A 80 -3.41 -14.87 3.98
N GLU A 81 -3.94 -13.69 3.72
CA GLU A 81 -5.01 -13.47 2.73
C GLU A 81 -4.44 -13.15 1.34
N VAL A 82 -3.16 -12.85 1.26
CA VAL A 82 -2.47 -12.41 0.04
C VAL A 82 -1.86 -13.59 -0.75
N TYR A 83 -1.77 -14.77 -0.12
CA TYR A 83 -1.28 -16.01 -0.75
C TYR A 83 -2.38 -17.07 -0.92
N LYS A 84 -3.64 -16.67 -0.76
CA LYS A 84 -4.79 -17.42 -1.26
C LYS A 84 -5.19 -16.81 -2.59
#